data_AF-A0A7X1JBJ9-F1
#
_entry.id   AF-A0A7X1JBJ9-F1
#
_cell.length_a   1.000
_cell.length_b   1.000
_cell.length_c   1.000
_cell.angle_alpha   90.00
_cell.angle_beta   90.00
_cell.angle_gamma   90.00
#
_symmetry.space_group_name_H-M   'P 1'
#
loop_
_entity.id
_entity.type
_entity.pdbx_description
1 polymer ?
#
loop_
_entity_poly.entity_id
_entity_poly.type
_entity_poly.pdbx_seq_one_letter_code
_entity_poly.pdbx_strand_id
1 'polypeptide(L)'
;MTDLLTAARAEALFSSDLVTGSEPTRTEIASAIRQAIRRHGGSLGCAGTLARAHGERPEIAVPRMRWALSQVRTAYPRRPV
;
A
#
# COMPACT_ATOMS: atom_id res chain seq x y z
N MET A 1 10.41 9.85 7.50
CA MET A 1 10.69 9.81 6.05
C MET A 1 10.42 8.41 5.53
N THR A 2 9.56 8.25 4.53
CA THR A 2 9.25 6.94 3.92
C THR A 2 10.25 6.70 2.80
N ASP A 3 10.97 5.57 2.80
CA ASP A 3 11.82 5.23 1.64
C ASP A 3 10.98 4.77 0.44
N LEU A 4 11.60 4.77 -0.74
CA LEU A 4 10.94 4.43 -1.99
C LEU A 4 10.32 3.02 -1.99
N LEU A 5 10.96 2.06 -1.32
CA LEU A 5 10.44 0.68 -1.25
C LEU A 5 9.20 0.59 -0.36
N THR A 6 9.22 1.31 0.76
CA THR A 6 8.08 1.42 1.68
C THR A 6 6.92 2.13 1.00
N ALA A 7 7.18 3.19 0.23
CA ALA A 7 6.17 3.89 -0.57
C ALA A 7 5.54 2.95 -1.61
N ALA A 8 6.35 2.26 -2.43
CA ALA A 8 5.87 1.34 -3.45
C ALA A 8 5.05 0.17 -2.86
N ARG A 9 5.46 -0.37 -1.71
CA ARG A 9 4.68 -1.39 -0.99
C ARG A 9 3.36 -0.85 -0.48
N ALA A 10 3.33 0.38 0.03
CA ALA A 10 2.11 1.01 0.52
C ALA A 10 1.15 1.35 -0.62
N GLU A 11 1.65 1.79 -1.77
CA GLU A 11 0.86 1.99 -2.99
C GLU A 11 0.23 0.67 -3.49
N ALA A 12 1.01 -0.41 -3.51
CA ALA A 12 0.46 -1.73 -3.85
C ALA A 12 -0.59 -2.20 -2.83
N LEU A 13 -0.35 -2.00 -1.54
CA LEU A 13 -1.30 -2.35 -0.49
C LEU A 13 -2.54 -1.43 -0.49
N PHE A 14 -2.41 -0.19 -0.96
CA PHE A 14 -3.51 0.73 -1.20
C PHE A 14 -4.45 0.20 -2.28
N SER A 15 -3.90 -0.36 -3.35
CA SER A 15 -4.66 -0.93 -4.47
C SER A 15 -5.15 -2.37 -4.23
N SER A 16 -4.94 -2.94 -3.04
CA SER A 16 -5.40 -4.30 -2.72
C SER A 16 -6.84 -4.34 -2.21
N ASP A 17 -7.41 -5.55 -2.21
CA ASP A 17 -8.75 -5.82 -1.70
C ASP A 17 -8.80 -5.97 -0.15
N LEU A 18 -7.70 -5.69 0.57
CA LEU A 18 -7.71 -5.72 2.03
C LEU A 18 -8.54 -4.58 2.61
N VAL A 19 -9.34 -4.90 3.63
CA VAL A 19 -10.23 -3.96 4.31
C VAL A 19 -9.42 -2.98 5.15
N THR A 20 -9.68 -1.69 4.97
CA THR A 20 -9.09 -0.63 5.80
C THR A 20 -9.49 -0.81 7.26
N GLY A 21 -8.52 -0.71 8.18
CA GLY A 21 -8.75 -0.89 9.61
C GLY A 21 -8.63 -2.34 10.10
N SER A 22 -8.46 -3.31 9.19
CA SER A 22 -8.08 -4.67 9.59
C SER A 22 -6.62 -4.74 10.04
N GLU A 23 -6.27 -5.82 10.74
CA GLU A 23 -4.92 -6.14 11.22
C GLU A 23 -4.36 -7.38 10.50
N PRO A 24 -4.04 -7.27 9.19
CA PRO A 24 -3.54 -8.38 8.42
C PRO A 24 -2.14 -8.81 8.88
N THR A 25 -1.88 -10.10 8.83
CA THR A 25 -0.57 -10.67 9.09
C THR A 25 0.45 -10.24 8.03
N ARG A 26 1.74 -10.34 8.35
CA ARG A 26 2.83 -10.06 7.40
C ARG A 26 2.72 -10.86 6.10
N THR A 27 2.27 -12.10 6.17
CA THR A 27 2.11 -12.98 5.01
C THR A 27 0.96 -12.53 4.12
N GLU A 28 -0.16 -12.12 4.70
CA GLU A 28 -1.31 -11.57 3.97
C GLU A 28 -0.94 -10.25 3.29
N ILE A 29 -0.25 -9.36 3.99
CA ILE A 29 0.28 -8.11 3.42
C ILE A 29 1.18 -8.42 2.22
N ALA A 30 2.13 -9.35 2.37
CA ALA A 30 3.03 -9.73 1.27
C ALA A 30 2.28 -10.34 0.07
N SER A 31 1.25 -11.14 0.32
CA SER A 31 0.40 -11.73 -0.72
C SER A 31 -0.40 -10.65 -1.45
N ALA A 32 -1.05 -9.75 -0.71
CA ALA A 32 -1.85 -8.66 -1.23
C ALA A 32 -1.01 -7.71 -2.10
N ILE A 33 0.21 -7.35 -1.65
CA ILE A 33 1.15 -6.54 -2.45
C ILE A 33 1.49 -7.24 -3.77
N ARG A 34 1.84 -8.53 -3.73
CA ARG A 34 2.16 -9.31 -4.94
C ARG A 34 0.98 -9.39 -5.90
N GLN A 35 -0.24 -9.58 -5.39
CA GLN A 35 -1.45 -9.62 -6.20
C GLN A 35 -1.76 -8.27 -6.84
N ALA A 36 -1.69 -7.18 -6.07
CA ALA A 36 -1.91 -5.82 -6.57
C ALA A 36 -0.90 -5.46 -7.66
N ILE A 37 0.39 -5.73 -7.46
CA ILE A 37 1.42 -5.48 -8.47
C ILE A 37 1.09 -6.22 -9.78
N ARG A 38 0.67 -7.49 -9.71
CA ARG A 38 0.27 -8.24 -10.91
C ARG A 38 -0.98 -7.66 -11.57
N ARG A 39 -2.00 -7.31 -10.77
CA ARG A 39 -3.28 -6.78 -11.25
C ARG A 39 -3.14 -5.43 -11.95
N HIS A 40 -2.23 -4.58 -11.46
CA HIS A 40 -2.03 -3.22 -11.97
C HIS A 40 -0.84 -3.08 -12.90
N GLY A 41 -0.17 -4.18 -13.28
CA GLY A 41 0.94 -4.14 -14.25
C GLY A 41 2.24 -3.53 -13.71
N GLY A 42 2.47 -3.62 -12.39
CA GLY A 42 3.68 -3.12 -11.74
C GLY A 42 3.42 -2.10 -10.63
N SER A 43 4.49 -1.66 -9.97
CA SER A 43 4.42 -0.62 -8.93
C SER A 43 3.93 0.72 -9.47
N LEU A 44 4.31 1.09 -10.69
CA LEU A 44 3.84 2.32 -11.34
C LEU A 44 2.32 2.33 -11.59
N GLY A 45 1.73 1.17 -11.90
CA GLY A 45 0.28 1.05 -12.04
C GLY A 45 -0.45 1.19 -10.70
N CYS A 46 0.14 0.69 -9.60
CA CYS A 46 -0.36 0.94 -8.25
C CYS A 46 -0.26 2.44 -7.89
N ALA A 47 0.86 3.09 -8.21
CA ALA A 47 1.03 4.53 -8.00
C ALA A 47 0.02 5.36 -8.79
N GLY A 48 -0.25 5.00 -10.06
CA GLY A 48 -1.28 5.63 -10.87
C GLY A 48 -2.69 5.44 -10.31
N THR A 49 -2.99 4.26 -9.75
CA THR A 49 -4.26 3.97 -9.07
C THR A 49 -4.43 4.85 -7.83
N LEU A 50 -3.37 5.02 -7.04
CA LEU A 50 -3.36 5.95 -5.90
C LEU A 50 -3.57 7.40 -6.37
N ALA A 51 -2.80 7.86 -7.34
CA ALA A 51 -2.86 9.23 -7.85
C ALA A 51 -4.28 9.58 -8.35
N ARG A 52 -4.89 8.67 -9.11
CA ARG A 52 -6.26 8.83 -9.59
C ARG A 52 -7.26 8.90 -8.43
N ALA A 53 -7.21 7.95 -7.49
CA ALA A 53 -8.11 7.94 -6.35
C ALA A 53 -7.96 9.18 -5.46
N HIS A 54 -6.74 9.68 -5.30
CA HIS A 54 -6.47 10.90 -4.56
C HIS A 54 -7.00 12.16 -5.26
N GLY A 55 -7.01 12.18 -6.60
CA GLY A 55 -7.63 13.28 -7.37
C GLY A 55 -9.16 13.23 -7.38
N GLU A 56 -9.74 12.03 -7.44
CA GLU A 56 -11.20 11.84 -7.50
C GLU A 56 -11.87 11.97 -6.13
N ARG A 57 -11.29 11.32 -5.10
CA ARG A 57 -11.90 11.12 -3.76
C ARG A 57 -10.84 11.14 -2.67
N PRO A 58 -10.18 12.29 -2.43
CA PRO A 58 -9.12 12.41 -1.43
C PRO A 58 -9.57 12.01 -0.02
N GLU A 59 -10.82 12.27 0.35
CA GLU A 59 -11.43 11.92 1.63
C GLU A 59 -11.46 10.41 1.91
N ILE A 60 -11.47 9.59 0.87
CA ILE A 60 -11.38 8.12 0.95
C ILE A 60 -9.92 7.66 0.78
N ALA A 61 -9.20 8.26 -0.17
CA ALA A 61 -7.85 7.83 -0.53
C ALA A 61 -6.84 8.10 0.60
N VAL A 62 -6.93 9.26 1.27
CA VAL A 62 -5.97 9.64 2.31
C VAL A 62 -6.03 8.69 3.52
N PRO A 63 -7.21 8.36 4.12
CA PRO A 63 -7.29 7.36 5.17
C PRO A 63 -6.78 5.98 4.74
N ARG A 64 -7.14 5.51 3.55
CA ARG A 64 -6.70 4.22 2.99
C ARG A 64 -5.17 4.16 2.86
N MET A 65 -4.54 5.23 2.38
CA MET A 65 -3.09 5.31 2.22
C MET A 65 -2.36 5.41 3.56
N ARG A 66 -2.91 6.16 4.53
CA ARG A 66 -2.38 6.21 5.89
C ARG A 66 -2.41 4.83 6.55
N TRP A 67 -3.51 4.10 6.43
CA TRP A 67 -3.61 2.72 6.90
C TRP A 67 -2.57 1.83 6.21
N ALA A 68 -2.47 1.88 4.88
CA ALA A 68 -1.51 1.07 4.12
C ALA A 68 -0.05 1.34 4.55
N LEU A 69 0.32 2.61 4.74
CA LEU A 69 1.64 2.99 5.25
C LEU A 69 1.91 2.43 6.65
N SER A 70 0.91 2.45 7.54
CA SER A 70 1.01 1.85 8.87
C SER A 70 1.29 0.35 8.79
N GLN A 71 0.47 -0.39 8.02
CA GLN A 71 0.62 -1.83 7.85
C GLN A 71 1.98 -2.23 7.26
N VAL A 72 2.46 -1.51 6.23
CA VAL A 72 3.76 -1.78 5.62
C VAL A 72 4.91 -1.51 6.58
N ARG A 73 4.85 -0.43 7.37
CA ARG A 73 5.89 -0.13 8.37
C ARG A 73 5.97 -1.19 9.45
N THR A 74 4.81 -1.69 9.91
CA THR A 74 4.73 -2.77 10.89
C THR A 74 5.26 -4.10 10.32
N ALA A 75 4.89 -4.44 9.08
CA ALA A 75 5.30 -5.69 8.43
C ALA A 75 6.77 -5.71 7.97
N TYR A 76 7.33 -4.53 7.68
CA TYR A 76 8.69 -4.34 7.18
C TYR A 76 9.39 -3.23 7.98
N PRO A 77 9.74 -3.49 9.25
CA PRO A 77 10.49 -2.53 10.03
C PRO A 77 11.80 -2.20 9.32
N ARG A 78 12.18 -0.92 9.30
CA ARG A 78 13.51 -0.53 8.82
C ARG A 78 14.52 -1.28 9.69
N ARG A 79 15.33 -2.13 9.07
CA ARG A 79 16.44 -2.76 9.76
C ARG A 79 17.43 -1.64 10.15
N PRO A 80 17.84 -1.53 11.43
CA PRO A 80 18.92 -0.63 11.80
C PRO A 80 20.16 -1.10 11.03
N VAL A 81 20.80 -0.18 10.31
CA VAL A 81 22.12 -0.40 9.70
C VAL A 81 23.20 -0.23 10.75
#